data_AF-A0A1E1EYQ1-F1
#
_entry.id   AF-A0A1E1EYQ1-F1
#
_cell.length_a   1.000
_cell.length_b   1.000
_cell.length_c   1.000
_cell.angle_alpha   90.00
_cell.angle_beta   90.00
_cell.angle_gamma   90.00
#
_symmetry.space_group_name_H-M   'P 1'
#
loop_
_entity.id
_entity.type
_entity.pdbx_description
1 polymer ?
#
loop_
_entity_poly.entity_id
_entity_poly.type
_entity_poly.pdbx_seq_one_letter_code
_entity_poly.pdbx_strand_id
1 'polypeptide(L)'
;MTIYVRIPADQPSHQLREVVAAAARCWRSARDAGAPVQQRLYAMLAPRDFDMLAPVFDSLMRLCEASLGRPVAAGGPALSDDERLLVGLLDGSKVRTTCVECADGIASAFDCAIRSTRIMLTNPITILAGSKA
;
A
#
# COMPACT_ATOMS: atom_id res chain seq x y z
N MET A 1 26.60 5.70 -25.19
CA MET A 1 25.66 6.80 -24.91
C MET A 1 24.38 6.18 -24.35
N THR A 2 24.31 5.99 -23.04
CA THR A 2 23.17 5.34 -22.39
C THR A 2 22.09 6.39 -22.14
N ILE A 3 20.99 6.30 -22.89
CA ILE A 3 19.84 7.20 -22.74
C ILE A 3 19.09 6.73 -21.50
N TYR A 4 19.24 7.45 -20.38
CA TYR A 4 18.35 7.29 -19.24
C TYR A 4 17.04 8.02 -19.57
N VAL A 5 16.01 7.25 -19.93
CA VAL A 5 14.64 7.77 -19.91
C VAL A 5 14.33 8.10 -18.45
N ARG A 6 14.39 9.38 -18.11
CA ARG A 6 13.91 9.91 -16.84
C ARG A 6 12.39 9.86 -16.91
N ILE A 7 11.82 8.72 -16.55
CA ILE A 7 10.38 8.63 -16.28
C ILE A 7 10.13 9.65 -15.16
N PRO A 8 9.34 10.71 -15.38
CA PRO A 8 8.97 11.58 -14.27
C PRO A 8 8.28 10.68 -13.26
N ALA A 9 8.78 10.67 -12.02
CA ALA A 9 8.05 10.07 -10.92
C ALA A 9 6.73 10.83 -10.85
N ASP A 10 5.69 10.25 -11.42
CA ASP A 10 4.34 10.74 -11.30
C ASP A 10 4.11 10.91 -9.80
N GLN A 11 4.02 12.15 -9.32
CA GLN A 11 3.70 12.36 -7.92
C GLN A 11 2.42 11.58 -7.69
N PRO A 12 2.37 10.68 -6.70
CA PRO A 12 1.15 9.91 -6.50
C PRO A 12 0.00 10.90 -6.41
N SER A 13 -1.05 10.64 -7.17
CA SER A 13 -2.27 11.42 -7.05
C SER A 13 -2.59 11.52 -5.56
N HIS A 14 -2.95 12.72 -5.10
CA HIS A 14 -3.29 12.98 -3.69
C HIS A 14 -4.24 11.89 -3.15
N GLN A 15 -5.16 11.46 -4.01
CA GLN A 15 -6.08 10.34 -3.84
C GLN A 15 -5.40 9.02 -3.47
N LEU A 16 -4.31 8.62 -4.12
CA LEU A 16 -3.59 7.39 -3.78
C LEU A 16 -3.01 7.46 -2.36
N ARG A 17 -2.43 8.61 -1.98
CA ARG A 17 -1.89 8.81 -0.63
C ARG A 17 -2.99 8.70 0.43
N GLU A 18 -4.14 9.30 0.15
CA GLU A 18 -5.32 9.22 1.03
C GLU A 18 -5.85 7.79 1.15
N VAL A 19 -5.94 7.05 0.04
CA VAL A 19 -6.41 5.66 0.05
C VAL A 19 -5.48 4.77 0.85
N VAL A 20 -4.17 4.88 0.66
CA VAL A 20 -3.17 4.08 1.40
C VAL A 20 -3.21 4.39 2.88
N ALA A 21 -3.26 5.67 3.25
CA ALA A 21 -3.35 6.08 4.65
C ALA A 21 -4.67 5.62 5.29
N ALA A 22 -5.80 5.79 4.60
CA ALA A 22 -7.10 5.34 5.08
C ALA A 22 -7.15 3.80 5.23
N ALA A 23 -6.55 3.05 4.31
CA ALA A 23 -6.43 1.59 4.39
C ALA A 23 -5.59 1.15 5.59
N ALA A 24 -4.42 1.76 5.79
CA ALA A 24 -3.56 1.46 6.94
C ALA A 24 -4.28 1.72 8.28
N ARG A 25 -4.99 2.86 8.40
CA ARG A 25 -5.77 3.21 9.59
C ARG A 25 -6.94 2.27 9.82
N CYS A 26 -7.71 1.98 8.77
CA CYS A 26 -8.83 1.05 8.83
C CYS A 26 -8.37 -0.35 9.28
N TRP A 27 -7.26 -0.82 8.70
CA TRP A 27 -6.65 -2.10 9.06
C TRP A 27 -6.18 -2.12 10.53
N ARG A 28 -5.45 -1.09 10.97
CA ARG A 28 -4.95 -0.99 12.35
C ARG A 28 -6.11 -0.99 13.36
N SER A 29 -7.10 -0.13 13.13
CA SER A 29 -8.29 -0.03 13.99
C SER A 29 -9.07 -1.33 14.06
N ALA A 30 -9.27 -2.01 12.92
CA ALA A 30 -9.96 -3.30 12.88
C ALA A 30 -9.17 -4.38 13.63
N ARG A 31 -7.84 -4.41 13.48
CA ARG A 31 -6.96 -5.38 14.16
C ARG A 31 -6.92 -5.13 15.67
N ASP A 32 -6.81 -3.88 16.11
CA ASP A 32 -6.87 -3.50 17.52
C ASP A 32 -8.20 -3.88 18.19
N ALA A 33 -9.31 -3.70 17.47
CA ALA A 33 -10.63 -4.03 17.96
C ALA A 33 -10.99 -5.54 17.84
N GLY A 34 -10.11 -6.38 17.28
CA GLY A 34 -10.41 -7.78 16.97
C GLY A 34 -11.54 -7.97 15.94
N ALA A 35 -11.83 -6.94 15.15
CA ALA A 35 -12.88 -6.94 14.15
C ALA A 35 -12.46 -7.68 12.86
N PRO A 36 -13.40 -8.11 12.00
CA PRO A 36 -13.07 -8.73 10.72
C PRO A 36 -12.40 -7.73 9.76
N VAL A 37 -11.06 -7.72 9.78
CA VAL A 37 -10.18 -6.80 9.03
C VAL A 37 -10.54 -6.72 7.55
N GLN A 38 -10.73 -7.86 6.89
CA GLN A 38 -11.01 -7.90 5.46
C GLN A 38 -12.36 -7.25 5.11
N GLN A 39 -13.39 -7.44 5.94
CA GLN A 39 -14.70 -6.80 5.74
C GLN A 39 -14.63 -5.29 5.96
N ARG A 40 -13.84 -4.84 6.94
CA ARG A 40 -13.61 -3.42 7.23
C ARG A 40 -12.88 -2.74 6.08
N LEU A 41 -11.82 -3.37 5.57
CA LEU A 41 -11.09 -2.89 4.40
C LEU A 41 -11.99 -2.84 3.16
N TYR A 42 -12.74 -3.91 2.89
CA TYR A 42 -13.68 -3.94 1.76
C TYR A 42 -14.68 -2.79 1.84
N ALA A 43 -15.34 -2.59 2.98
CA ALA A 43 -16.32 -1.52 3.16
C ALA A 43 -15.72 -0.12 3.00
N MET A 44 -14.45 0.08 3.36
CA MET A 44 -13.75 1.37 3.20
C MET A 44 -13.32 1.62 1.75
N LEU A 45 -12.90 0.57 1.04
CA LEU A 45 -12.35 0.65 -0.31
C LEU A 45 -13.42 0.61 -1.41
N ALA A 46 -14.55 -0.06 -1.17
CA ALA A 46 -15.62 -0.22 -2.15
C ALA A 46 -16.22 1.10 -2.67
N PRO A 47 -16.43 2.15 -1.85
CA PRO A 47 -16.91 3.44 -2.35
C PRO A 47 -15.93 4.16 -3.29
N ARG A 48 -14.70 3.65 -3.45
CA ARG A 48 -13.63 4.22 -4.26
C ARG A 48 -13.17 3.26 -5.37
N ASP A 49 -13.97 2.21 -5.66
CA ASP A 49 -13.67 1.16 -6.64
C ASP A 49 -12.35 0.40 -6.38
N PHE A 50 -11.89 0.38 -5.12
CA PHE A 50 -10.67 -0.31 -4.70
C PHE A 50 -10.97 -1.58 -3.88
N ASP A 51 -12.21 -2.08 -3.89
CA ASP A 51 -12.65 -3.21 -3.07
C ASP A 51 -11.80 -4.48 -3.26
N MET A 52 -11.38 -4.74 -4.50
CA MET A 52 -10.47 -5.84 -4.85
C MET A 52 -9.09 -5.74 -4.18
N LEU A 53 -8.71 -4.56 -3.67
CA LEU A 53 -7.45 -4.37 -2.96
C LEU A 53 -7.52 -4.73 -1.47
N ALA A 54 -8.70 -5.00 -0.91
CA ALA A 54 -8.83 -5.39 0.50
C ALA A 54 -7.90 -6.54 0.92
N PRO A 55 -7.84 -7.69 0.22
CA PRO A 55 -6.90 -8.78 0.57
C PRO A 55 -5.42 -8.39 0.36
N VAL A 56 -5.16 -7.49 -0.60
CA VAL A 56 -3.81 -6.99 -0.91
C VAL A 56 -3.29 -6.12 0.23
N PHE A 57 -4.09 -5.17 0.70
CA PHE A 57 -3.77 -4.33 1.85
C PHE A 57 -3.61 -5.15 3.13
N ASP A 58 -4.46 -6.14 3.38
CA ASP A 58 -4.30 -7.01 4.57
C ASP A 58 -2.96 -7.76 4.54
N SER A 59 -2.59 -8.32 3.38
CA SER A 59 -1.30 -9.02 3.22
C SER A 59 -0.11 -8.07 3.36
N LEU A 60 -0.18 -6.89 2.74
CA LEU A 60 0.85 -5.86 2.81
C LEU A 60 1.10 -5.41 4.26
N MET A 61 0.04 -5.15 5.01
CA MET A 61 0.15 -4.68 6.40
C MET A 61 0.74 -5.75 7.32
N ARG A 62 0.35 -7.03 7.16
CA ARG A 62 0.95 -8.15 7.92
C ARG A 62 2.44 -8.31 7.62
N LEU A 63 2.83 -8.23 6.35
CA LEU A 63 4.23 -8.30 5.94
C LEU A 63 5.02 -7.05 6.39
N CYS A 64 4.37 -5.90 6.50
CA CYS A 64 4.95 -4.67 7.06
C CYS A 64 5.23 -4.85 8.55
N GLU A 65 4.27 -5.32 9.36
CA GLU A 65 4.50 -5.62 10.78
C GLU A 65 5.59 -6.66 10.98
N ALA A 66 5.56 -7.75 10.19
CA ALA A 66 6.58 -8.80 10.24
C ALA A 66 7.97 -8.26 9.91
N SER A 67 8.07 -7.37 8.91
CA SER A 67 9.32 -6.71 8.55
C SER A 67 9.82 -5.70 9.58
N LEU A 68 8.91 -4.99 10.26
CA LEU A 68 9.24 -3.98 11.25
C LEU A 68 9.56 -4.61 12.62
N GLY A 69 9.13 -5.85 12.85
CA GLY A 69 9.20 -6.51 14.16
C GLY A 69 8.30 -5.86 15.21
N ARG A 70 7.43 -4.94 14.80
CA ARG A 70 6.51 -4.19 15.67
C ARG A 70 5.20 -3.87 14.94
N PRO A 71 4.12 -3.58 15.68
CA PRO A 71 2.89 -3.07 15.08
C PRO A 71 3.12 -1.82 14.25
N VAL A 72 2.40 -1.71 13.13
CA VAL A 72 2.37 -0.48 12.31
C VAL A 72 1.67 0.62 13.11
N ALA A 73 2.33 1.76 13.25
CA ALA A 73 1.75 2.95 13.86
C ALA A 73 0.82 3.64 12.86
N ALA A 74 -0.47 3.71 13.19
CA ALA A 74 -1.42 4.55 12.46
C ALA A 74 -1.36 5.99 13.01
N GLY A 75 -1.34 6.96 12.10
CA GLY A 75 -1.39 8.37 12.46
C GLY A 75 -2.81 8.81 12.85
N GLY A 76 -2.91 10.02 13.39
CA GLY A 76 -4.17 10.71 13.64
C GLY A 76 -4.49 11.71 12.51
N PRO A 77 -4.59 13.02 12.80
CA PRO A 77 -4.81 14.03 11.77
C PRO A 77 -3.67 14.10 10.73
N ALA A 78 -2.43 13.89 11.17
CA ALA A 78 -1.24 13.85 10.33
C ALA A 78 -0.79 12.41 10.05
N LEU A 79 -0.01 12.22 8.97
CA LEU A 79 0.54 10.91 8.64
C LEU A 79 1.64 10.49 9.62
N SER A 80 1.57 9.25 10.11
CA SER A 80 2.66 8.62 10.86
C SER A 80 3.89 8.39 9.96
N ASP A 81 5.05 8.10 10.56
CA ASP A 81 6.24 7.70 9.80
C ASP A 81 6.00 6.41 9.00
N ASP A 82 5.25 5.46 9.56
CA ASP A 82 4.93 4.20 8.89
C ASP A 82 3.96 4.40 7.72
N GLU A 83 2.96 5.29 7.86
CA GLU A 83 2.07 5.68 6.77
C GLU A 83 2.85 6.38 5.65
N ARG A 84 3.78 7.30 5.99
CA ARG A 84 4.68 7.94 5.03
C ARG A 84 5.65 6.95 4.39
N LEU A 85 6.03 5.87 5.08
CA LEU A 85 6.83 4.79 4.50
C LEU A 85 6.01 4.00 3.49
N LEU A 86 4.81 3.55 3.86
CA LEU A 86 3.92 2.78 2.97
C LEU A 86 3.55 3.57 1.72
N VAL A 87 3.19 4.85 1.87
CA VAL A 87 2.93 5.74 0.72
C VAL A 87 4.17 5.83 -0.17
N GLY A 88 5.34 6.07 0.41
CA GLY A 88 6.59 6.18 -0.36
C GLY A 88 6.99 4.89 -1.07
N LEU A 89 6.68 3.74 -0.47
CA LEU A 89 6.94 2.43 -1.08
C LEU A 89 5.93 2.11 -2.18
N LEU A 90 4.69 2.57 -2.11
CA LEU A 90 3.68 2.31 -3.13
C LEU A 90 3.78 3.30 -4.30
N ASP A 91 4.10 4.57 -4.03
CA ASP A 91 4.31 5.61 -5.05
C ASP A 91 5.67 5.49 -5.75
N GLY A 92 6.61 4.72 -5.19
CA GLY A 92 7.94 4.51 -5.75
C GLY A 92 8.95 5.62 -5.47
N SER A 93 8.59 6.62 -4.67
CA SER A 93 9.52 7.63 -4.14
C SER A 93 10.53 7.05 -3.15
N LYS A 94 10.18 5.94 -2.49
CA LYS A 94 11.09 5.14 -1.66
C LYS A 94 11.32 3.79 -2.31
N VAL A 95 12.60 3.44 -2.44
CA VAL A 95 13.04 2.11 -2.87
C VAL A 95 13.43 1.34 -1.63
N ARG A 96 12.85 0.15 -1.44
CA ARG A 96 13.38 -0.80 -0.47
C ARG A 96 14.64 -1.41 -1.07
N THR A 97 15.78 -1.16 -0.46
CA THR A 97 17.05 -1.76 -0.89
C THR A 97 17.10 -3.17 -0.30
N THR A 98 16.66 -4.17 -1.07
CA THR A 98 16.92 -5.57 -0.76
C THR A 98 18.09 -6.05 -1.60
N CYS A 99 19.13 -6.54 -0.94
CA CYS A 99 20.19 -7.25 -1.62
C CYS A 99 19.61 -8.60 -2.06
N VAL A 100 19.52 -8.84 -3.37
CA VAL A 100 18.85 -10.00 -3.98
C VAL A 100 19.44 -11.34 -3.52
N GLU A 101 20.68 -11.34 -3.00
CA GLU A 101 21.36 -12.54 -2.52
C GLU A 101 21.29 -12.76 -0.98
N CYS A 102 20.71 -11.82 -0.21
CA CYS A 102 20.67 -11.89 1.26
C CYS A 102 19.30 -11.61 1.89
N ALA A 103 18.23 -11.51 1.09
CA ALA A 103 16.92 -11.14 1.62
C ALA A 103 16.23 -12.33 2.30
N ASP A 104 16.10 -12.24 3.63
CA ASP A 104 15.21 -13.05 4.45
C ASP A 104 13.83 -13.21 3.76
N GLY A 105 13.21 -14.39 3.85
CA GLY A 105 12.01 -14.72 3.06
C GLY A 105 10.85 -13.71 3.21
N ILE A 106 10.75 -13.06 4.38
CA ILE A 106 9.78 -12.00 4.68
C ILE A 106 10.06 -10.73 3.86
N ALA A 107 11.33 -10.35 3.67
CA ALA A 107 11.71 -9.16 2.92
C ALA A 107 11.35 -9.32 1.42
N SER A 108 11.64 -10.49 0.85
CA SER A 108 11.27 -10.83 -0.53
C SER A 108 9.74 -10.85 -0.74
N ALA A 109 8.99 -11.45 0.20
CA ALA A 109 7.52 -11.46 0.15
C ALA A 109 6.93 -10.04 0.23
N PHE A 110 7.49 -9.17 1.09
CA PHE A 110 7.04 -7.79 1.20
C PHE A 110 7.33 -6.98 -0.07
N ASP A 111 8.51 -7.14 -0.68
CA ASP A 111 8.83 -6.49 -1.95
C ASP A 111 7.91 -6.95 -3.08
N CYS A 112 7.59 -8.25 -3.12
CA CYS A 112 6.61 -8.80 -4.05
C CYS A 112 5.23 -8.16 -3.84
N ALA A 113 4.77 -8.07 -2.59
CA ALA A 113 3.50 -7.43 -2.24
C ALA A 113 3.48 -5.94 -2.64
N ILE A 114 4.56 -5.19 -2.40
CA ILE A 114 4.66 -3.79 -2.84
C ILE A 114 4.55 -3.68 -4.36
N ARG A 115 5.32 -4.50 -5.10
CA ARG A 115 5.34 -4.46 -6.56
C ARG A 115 3.99 -4.83 -7.15
N SER A 116 3.34 -5.88 -6.65
CA SER A 116 2.01 -6.29 -7.13
C SER A 116 0.93 -5.26 -6.77
N THR A 117 0.96 -4.69 -5.57
CA THR A 117 0.04 -3.62 -5.15
C THR A 117 0.18 -2.41 -6.07
N ARG A 118 1.43 -2.01 -6.38
CA ARG A 118 1.67 -0.89 -7.31
C ARG A 118 1.09 -1.19 -8.69
N ILE A 119 1.30 -2.38 -9.24
CA ILE A 119 0.71 -2.78 -10.53
C ILE A 119 -0.82 -2.69 -10.49
N MET A 120 -1.46 -3.18 -9.42
CA MET A 120 -2.92 -3.11 -9.29
C MET A 120 -3.44 -1.67 -9.13
N LEU A 121 -2.66 -0.79 -8.51
CA LEU A 121 -2.99 0.63 -8.34
C LEU A 121 -2.77 1.45 -9.62
N THR A 122 -1.80 1.08 -10.46
CA THR A 122 -1.46 1.79 -11.72
C THR A 122 -2.24 1.24 -12.92
N ASN A 123 -3.04 0.19 -12.75
CA ASN A 123 -3.74 -0.43 -13.85
C ASN A 123 -5.00 0.37 -14.26
N PRO A 124 -5.18 0.73 -15.54
CA PRO A 124 -6.33 1.51 -16.03
C PRO A 124 -7.69 0.80 -15.91
N ILE A 125 -7.75 -0.49 -15.56
CA ILE A 125 -9.03 -1.19 -15.36
C ILE A 125 -9.80 -0.63 -14.15
N THR A 126 -9.09 -0.18 -13.11
CA THR A 126 -9.73 0.49 -11.96
C THR A 126 -10.21 1.91 -12.32
N ILE A 127 -9.55 2.56 -13.29
CA ILE A 127 -9.96 3.87 -13.82
C ILE A 127 -11.18 3.75 -14.74
N LEU A 128 -11.35 2.63 -15.46
CA LEU A 128 -12.53 2.36 -16.30
C LEU A 128 -13.77 1.92 -15.50
N ALA A 129 -13.59 1.43 -14.26
CA ALA A 129 -14.71 1.11 -13.36
C ALA A 129 -15.38 2.36 -12.75
N GLY A 130 -14.63 3.47 -12.61
CA GLY A 130 -15.12 4.74 -12.08
C GLY A 130 -15.93 5.61 -13.05
N SER A 131 -16.25 5.12 -14.25
CA SER A 131 -17.13 5.80 -15.20
C SER A 131 -18.54 5.21 -15.16
N LYS A 132 -19.28 5.44 -14.07
CA LYS A 132 -20.73 5.29 -14.13
C LYS A 132 -21.45 6.45 -13.45
N ALA A 133 -22.05 7.26 -14.34
CA ALA A 133 -23.02 8.34 -14.18
C ALA A 133 -22.47 9.70 -13.71
#